data_AF-A0AAD0KFL2-F1
#
_entry.id   AF-A0AAD0KFL2-F1
#
_cell.length_a   1.000
_cell.length_b   1.000
_cell.length_c   1.000
_cell.angle_alpha   90.00
_cell.angle_beta   90.00
_cell.angle_gamma   90.00
#
_symmetry.space_group_name_H-M   'P 1'
#
loop_
_entity.id
_entity.type
_entity.pdbx_description
1 polymer ?
#
loop_
_entity_poly.entity_id
_entity_poly.type
_entity_poly.pdbx_seq_one_letter_code
_entity_poly.pdbx_strand_id
1 'polypeptide(L)'
;MKTKDTQLVYQLAKVDISAAGPRCKMLIGDLNGDGRAEMLLVQPDNRQDVRYIPHQVQCLTAFDMDGKLLWQVGTPDPDAGSQGSDYPAQIYDIDGDGALEVLCVMDGRFHILEGSTGTVKSIYDLPAEHAHDCIIIANLTGQEHASDIILKDRYHQLWALDKDFNLLWTHTGNVGHYPWVHDLHGNGQDQVMAGYDLLDSKGDLLWSCHDLDDHADCIWVGDVNGDGYPELVVGGSVTVMYDRDGQELWRYDGSIESQHLALGRFRPELPGLQVAGLDRMIREDDGKGLKGKDALFLLDCNGKELWKEERTTDGWLTIVEAVSNWQEGSPDYILAYRRGGGVYPALYDGHMRVVAEFKEEGYAVHGDLLGCGREQVVIYNDESATVYSSERIDISTCASEKSLPHPKRLYNSTLYPGGEITV
;
A
#
# COMPACT_ATOMS: atom_id res chain seq x y z
N MET A 1 -14.21 36.73 -10.07
CA MET A 1 -15.31 36.27 -10.94
C MET A 1 -14.96 34.87 -11.40
N LYS A 2 -15.88 33.91 -11.20
CA LYS A 2 -15.74 32.44 -11.19
C LYS A 2 -15.00 31.87 -9.98
N THR A 3 -15.76 31.63 -8.91
CA THR A 3 -15.58 30.52 -7.98
C THR A 3 -15.35 29.26 -8.80
N LYS A 4 -14.14 28.69 -8.77
CA LYS A 4 -13.87 27.41 -9.41
C LYS A 4 -14.51 26.35 -8.54
N ASP A 5 -15.48 25.65 -9.11
CA ASP A 5 -16.16 24.49 -8.52
C ASP A 5 -15.14 23.54 -7.92
N THR A 6 -15.06 23.47 -6.58
CA THR A 6 -14.60 22.25 -5.92
C THR A 6 -15.48 21.13 -6.45
N GLN A 7 -14.89 20.12 -7.09
CA GLN A 7 -15.66 19.01 -7.63
C GLN A 7 -16.45 18.33 -6.51
N LEU A 8 -17.65 17.87 -6.83
CA LEU A 8 -18.59 17.34 -5.84
C LEU A 8 -18.05 16.01 -5.29
N VAL A 9 -17.62 16.05 -4.03
CA VAL A 9 -17.33 14.86 -3.23
C VAL A 9 -18.62 14.45 -2.53
N TYR A 10 -19.02 13.19 -2.69
CA TYR A 10 -20.20 12.64 -2.03
C TYR A 10 -19.76 11.62 -0.98
N GLN A 11 -20.19 11.84 0.26
CA GLN A 11 -20.16 10.81 1.28
C GLN A 11 -21.27 9.80 0.99
N LEU A 12 -20.90 8.56 0.68
CA LEU A 12 -21.83 7.47 0.39
C LEU A 12 -22.32 6.80 1.68
N ALA A 13 -21.40 6.55 2.60
CA ALA A 13 -21.68 5.91 3.89
C ALA A 13 -20.72 6.40 4.97
N LYS A 14 -21.13 6.26 6.24
CA LYS A 14 -20.27 6.33 7.41
C LYS A 14 -20.61 5.15 8.31
N VAL A 15 -19.68 4.22 8.39
CA VAL A 15 -19.79 2.95 9.09
C VAL A 15 -19.14 3.07 10.46
N ASP A 16 -19.80 2.52 11.49
CA ASP A 16 -19.19 2.31 12.82
C ASP A 16 -18.34 1.04 12.78
N ILE A 17 -17.03 1.20 12.96
CA ILE A 17 -16.06 0.10 12.97
C ILE A 17 -15.46 -0.15 14.36
N SER A 18 -16.00 0.49 15.41
CA SER A 18 -15.45 0.45 16.77
C SER A 18 -15.34 -0.97 17.36
N ALA A 19 -16.15 -1.91 16.86
CA ALA A 19 -16.07 -3.32 17.24
C ALA A 19 -14.75 -4.01 16.82
N ALA A 20 -13.98 -3.44 15.89
CA ALA A 20 -12.65 -3.92 15.52
C ALA A 20 -11.56 -3.56 16.55
N GLY A 21 -11.82 -2.58 17.41
CA GLY A 21 -10.83 -1.99 18.29
C GLY A 21 -9.91 -0.96 17.60
N PRO A 22 -9.07 -0.27 18.39
CA PRO A 22 -8.27 0.84 17.88
C PRO A 22 -7.05 0.36 17.07
N ARG A 23 -6.44 1.30 16.32
CA ARG A 23 -5.13 1.18 15.63
C ARG A 23 -5.07 0.12 14.54
N CYS A 24 -6.21 -0.19 13.93
CA CYS A 24 -6.28 -1.12 12.83
C CYS A 24 -5.65 -0.57 11.53
N LYS A 25 -5.08 -1.47 10.72
CA LYS A 25 -4.88 -1.28 9.28
C LYS A 25 -6.15 -1.79 8.58
N MET A 26 -6.61 -1.10 7.55
CA MET A 26 -7.72 -1.59 6.74
C MET A 26 -7.18 -2.25 5.47
N LEU A 27 -7.65 -3.46 5.18
CA LEU A 27 -7.56 -4.09 3.86
C LEU A 27 -8.96 -4.10 3.26
N ILE A 28 -9.05 -4.11 1.93
CA ILE A 28 -10.32 -4.06 1.19
C ILE A 28 -10.33 -5.10 0.08
N GLY A 29 -11.41 -5.84 -0.06
CA GLY A 29 -11.59 -6.86 -1.10
C GLY A 29 -12.98 -7.47 -1.02
N ASP A 30 -13.46 -8.04 -2.12
CA ASP A 30 -14.76 -8.72 -2.18
C ASP A 30 -14.63 -10.12 -1.54
N LEU A 31 -14.80 -10.16 -0.23
CA LEU A 31 -14.52 -11.33 0.60
C LEU A 31 -15.61 -12.39 0.44
N ASN A 32 -16.83 -11.99 0.09
CA ASN A 32 -17.98 -12.89 -0.04
C ASN A 32 -18.39 -13.19 -1.50
N GLY A 33 -17.76 -12.52 -2.48
CA GLY A 33 -17.96 -12.72 -3.91
C GLY A 33 -19.23 -12.08 -4.45
N ASP A 34 -19.85 -11.12 -3.75
CA ASP A 34 -21.11 -10.49 -4.16
C ASP A 34 -20.94 -9.34 -5.16
N GLY A 35 -19.70 -9.00 -5.53
CA GLY A 35 -19.39 -7.90 -6.43
C GLY A 35 -19.25 -6.55 -5.72
N ARG A 36 -19.15 -6.52 -4.39
CA ARG A 36 -18.84 -5.35 -3.57
C ARG A 36 -17.68 -5.68 -2.64
N ALA A 37 -16.84 -4.69 -2.36
CA ALA A 37 -15.73 -4.91 -1.45
C ALA A 37 -16.23 -4.91 0.00
N GLU A 38 -15.62 -5.71 0.86
CA GLU A 38 -15.68 -5.62 2.30
C GLU A 38 -14.49 -4.82 2.85
N MET A 39 -14.65 -4.32 4.08
CA MET A 39 -13.56 -3.76 4.89
C MET A 39 -13.08 -4.79 5.90
N LEU A 40 -11.80 -5.15 5.84
CA LEU A 40 -11.14 -6.00 6.81
C LEU A 40 -10.21 -5.17 7.70
N LEU A 41 -10.58 -5.03 8.97
CA LEU A 41 -9.77 -4.33 9.97
C LEU A 41 -8.82 -5.32 10.63
N VAL A 42 -7.53 -5.06 10.45
CA VAL A 42 -6.40 -5.84 10.98
C VAL A 42 -5.85 -5.11 12.19
N GLN A 43 -6.08 -5.65 13.39
CA GLN A 43 -5.55 -5.10 14.63
C GLN A 43 -4.24 -5.80 15.00
N PRO A 44 -3.16 -5.05 15.33
CA PRO A 44 -1.91 -5.64 15.78
C PRO A 44 -2.00 -6.08 17.24
N ASP A 45 -1.04 -6.88 17.67
CA ASP A 45 -0.77 -7.12 19.09
C ASP A 45 -0.40 -5.84 19.87
N ASN A 46 -0.35 -5.93 21.20
CA ASN A 46 -0.11 -4.80 22.09
C ASN A 46 1.37 -4.39 22.23
N ARG A 47 2.25 -4.82 21.31
CA ARG A 47 3.67 -4.43 21.32
C ARG A 47 3.80 -2.93 21.07
N GLN A 48 4.44 -2.20 21.97
CA GLN A 48 4.57 -0.74 21.84
C GLN A 48 5.84 -0.31 21.09
N ASP A 49 6.87 -1.18 21.05
CA ASP A 49 8.13 -0.91 20.34
C ASP A 49 8.36 -1.96 19.26
N VAL A 50 8.26 -1.53 18.00
CA VAL A 50 8.39 -2.38 16.80
C VAL A 50 9.63 -2.06 15.97
N ARG A 51 10.62 -1.38 16.56
CA ARG A 51 11.87 -1.05 15.85
C ARG A 51 12.67 -2.27 15.40
N TYR A 52 12.54 -3.39 16.12
CA TYR A 52 13.33 -4.60 15.88
C TYR A 52 12.47 -5.86 15.72
N ILE A 53 11.33 -5.93 16.40
CA ILE A 53 10.41 -7.06 16.35
C ILE A 53 9.07 -6.54 15.83
N PRO A 54 8.62 -6.99 14.65
CA PRO A 54 7.40 -6.47 14.05
C PRO A 54 6.14 -6.98 14.76
N HIS A 55 4.98 -6.46 14.38
CA HIS A 55 3.69 -6.90 14.89
C HIS A 55 3.31 -8.33 14.46
N GLN A 56 2.43 -8.95 15.23
CA GLN A 56 1.55 -10.02 14.78
C GLN A 56 0.10 -9.54 14.81
N VAL A 57 -0.78 -10.26 14.14
CA VAL A 57 -2.22 -9.97 14.15
C VAL A 57 -2.84 -10.47 15.47
N GLN A 58 -3.54 -9.58 16.15
CA GLN A 58 -4.32 -9.85 17.37
C GLN A 58 -5.79 -10.12 17.06
N CYS A 59 -6.36 -9.37 16.12
CA CYS A 59 -7.76 -9.48 15.75
C CYS A 59 -7.96 -9.09 14.27
N LEU A 60 -8.85 -9.81 13.61
CA LEU A 60 -9.37 -9.52 12.28
C LEU A 60 -10.88 -9.32 12.39
N THR A 61 -11.40 -8.21 11.88
CA THR A 61 -12.85 -7.95 11.87
C THR A 61 -13.30 -7.50 10.49
N ALA A 62 -14.21 -8.25 9.87
CA ALA A 62 -14.74 -7.94 8.56
C ALA A 62 -16.11 -7.27 8.65
N PHE A 63 -16.31 -6.21 7.87
CA PHE A 63 -17.57 -5.51 7.71
C PHE A 63 -17.92 -5.41 6.23
N ASP A 64 -19.20 -5.47 5.90
CA ASP A 64 -19.67 -4.99 4.59
C ASP A 64 -19.66 -3.45 4.54
N MET A 65 -19.85 -2.89 3.35
CA MET A 65 -19.88 -1.43 3.14
C MET A 65 -21.10 -0.74 3.76
N ASP A 66 -22.12 -1.51 4.16
CA ASP A 66 -23.29 -1.01 4.89
C ASP A 66 -23.04 -0.94 6.41
N GLY A 67 -21.94 -1.52 6.88
CA GLY A 67 -21.49 -1.50 8.28
C GLY A 67 -21.96 -2.67 9.12
N LYS A 68 -22.42 -3.75 8.50
CA LYS A 68 -22.71 -4.99 9.19
C LYS A 68 -21.41 -5.75 9.42
N LEU A 69 -21.13 -6.07 10.68
CA LEU A 69 -20.07 -7.01 11.04
C LEU A 69 -20.43 -8.40 10.49
N LEU A 70 -19.54 -8.95 9.65
CA LEU A 70 -19.71 -10.25 9.02
C LEU A 70 -19.12 -11.36 9.89
N TRP A 71 -17.86 -11.20 10.30
CA TRP A 71 -17.16 -12.13 11.17
C TRP A 71 -16.02 -11.43 11.91
N GLN A 72 -15.53 -12.05 12.99
CA GLN A 72 -14.39 -11.60 13.77
C GLN A 72 -13.57 -12.82 14.22
N VAL A 73 -12.25 -12.75 14.02
CA VAL A 73 -11.28 -13.78 14.44
C VAL A 73 -10.26 -13.15 15.37
N GLY A 74 -10.08 -13.71 16.56
CA GLY A 74 -9.29 -13.11 17.63
C GLY A 74 -10.16 -12.27 18.58
N THR A 75 -9.52 -11.45 19.41
CA THR A 75 -10.22 -10.54 20.34
C THR A 75 -9.52 -9.20 20.30
N PRO A 76 -10.24 -8.09 20.06
CA PRO A 76 -9.62 -6.78 20.04
C PRO A 76 -8.97 -6.42 21.38
N ASP A 77 -7.76 -5.86 21.33
CA ASP A 77 -7.05 -5.30 22.49
C ASP A 77 -7.16 -3.76 22.48
N PRO A 78 -7.73 -3.13 23.53
CA PRO A 78 -7.75 -1.68 23.67
C PRO A 78 -6.35 -1.05 23.74
N ASP A 79 -5.34 -1.82 24.15
CA ASP A 79 -3.95 -1.40 24.30
C ASP A 79 -3.08 -1.80 23.08
N ALA A 80 -3.70 -2.11 21.94
CA ALA A 80 -3.01 -2.45 20.69
C ALA A 80 -1.86 -1.48 20.36
N GLY A 81 -0.81 -2.00 19.73
CA GLY A 81 0.34 -1.20 19.29
C GLY A 81 -0.01 -0.17 18.23
N SER A 82 0.83 0.85 18.08
CA SER A 82 0.67 1.90 17.05
C SER A 82 1.28 1.47 15.71
N GLN A 83 0.81 2.07 14.61
CA GLN A 83 1.42 1.90 13.29
C GLN A 83 2.89 2.38 13.28
N GLY A 84 3.84 1.46 13.39
CA GLY A 84 5.29 1.70 13.27
C GLY A 84 6.04 0.61 12.49
N SER A 85 5.31 -0.42 12.07
CA SER A 85 5.70 -1.47 11.15
C SER A 85 4.48 -1.85 10.32
N ASP A 86 4.67 -2.69 9.30
CA ASP A 86 3.52 -3.29 8.64
C ASP A 86 2.83 -4.30 9.57
N TYR A 87 1.61 -4.69 9.21
CA TYR A 87 0.86 -5.76 9.88
C TYR A 87 0.84 -6.96 8.93
N PRO A 88 1.23 -8.16 9.38
CA PRO A 88 1.37 -9.32 8.52
C PRO A 88 0.01 -9.91 8.16
N ALA A 89 -0.73 -9.22 7.29
CA ALA A 89 -1.98 -9.67 6.72
C ALA A 89 -2.16 -9.16 5.28
N GLN A 90 -2.75 -10.00 4.42
CA GLN A 90 -3.16 -9.67 3.05
C GLN A 90 -4.48 -10.36 2.71
N ILE A 91 -5.18 -9.85 1.69
CA ILE A 91 -6.35 -10.50 1.09
C ILE A 91 -5.92 -10.99 -0.29
N TYR A 92 -6.13 -12.25 -0.64
CA TYR A 92 -5.81 -12.77 -1.96
C TYR A 92 -6.45 -14.13 -2.21
N ASP A 93 -6.86 -14.40 -3.46
CA ASP A 93 -7.22 -15.75 -3.91
C ASP A 93 -5.93 -16.56 -4.05
N ILE A 94 -5.47 -17.23 -3.00
CA ILE A 94 -4.13 -17.85 -2.96
C ILE A 94 -4.11 -19.23 -3.62
N ASP A 95 -5.28 -19.90 -3.71
CA ASP A 95 -5.40 -21.24 -4.28
C ASP A 95 -6.00 -21.27 -5.69
N GLY A 96 -6.43 -20.12 -6.21
CA GLY A 96 -6.92 -19.95 -7.58
C GLY A 96 -8.34 -20.46 -7.79
N ASP A 97 -9.15 -20.56 -6.73
CA ASP A 97 -10.53 -21.03 -6.81
C ASP A 97 -11.54 -19.92 -7.16
N GLY A 98 -11.08 -18.67 -7.20
CA GLY A 98 -11.86 -17.47 -7.51
C GLY A 98 -12.47 -16.78 -6.29
N ALA A 99 -12.34 -17.34 -5.08
CA ALA A 99 -12.71 -16.70 -3.82
C ALA A 99 -11.46 -16.11 -3.15
N LEU A 100 -11.64 -15.01 -2.40
CA LEU A 100 -10.53 -14.41 -1.67
C LEU A 100 -10.30 -15.12 -0.32
N GLU A 101 -9.04 -15.37 0.01
CA GLU A 101 -8.58 -15.72 1.36
C GLU A 101 -8.05 -14.49 2.11
N VAL A 102 -8.01 -14.61 3.43
CA VAL A 102 -7.21 -13.74 4.30
C VAL A 102 -5.98 -14.52 4.74
N LEU A 103 -4.81 -14.02 4.35
CA LEU A 103 -3.50 -14.51 4.78
C LEU A 103 -3.07 -13.68 5.99
N CYS A 104 -2.66 -14.29 7.09
CA CYS A 104 -2.12 -13.54 8.23
C CYS A 104 -1.12 -14.31 9.08
N VAL A 105 -0.31 -13.59 9.87
CA VAL A 105 0.45 -14.18 10.97
C VAL A 105 -0.22 -13.85 12.30
N MET A 106 -0.73 -14.89 12.97
CA MET A 106 -1.45 -14.84 14.24
C MET A 106 -0.95 -15.98 15.14
N ASP A 107 -0.81 -15.73 16.44
CA ASP A 107 -0.34 -16.72 17.42
C ASP A 107 0.97 -17.44 17.01
N GLY A 108 1.91 -16.71 16.41
CA GLY A 108 3.22 -17.22 15.98
C GLY A 108 3.17 -18.18 14.78
N ARG A 109 2.07 -18.23 14.04
CA ARG A 109 1.88 -19.12 12.89
C ARG A 109 1.31 -18.36 11.69
N PHE A 110 1.54 -18.88 10.49
CA PHE A 110 0.91 -18.38 9.28
C PHE A 110 -0.46 -19.06 9.10
N HIS A 111 -1.50 -18.26 8.91
CA HIS A 111 -2.87 -18.70 8.78
C HIS A 111 -3.41 -18.31 7.40
N ILE A 112 -4.17 -19.22 6.79
CA ILE A 112 -5.01 -18.94 5.63
C ILE A 112 -6.46 -19.14 6.08
N LEU A 113 -7.25 -18.07 5.97
CA LEU A 113 -8.66 -18.05 6.35
C LEU A 113 -9.52 -17.86 5.10
N GLU A 114 -10.68 -18.51 5.06
CA GLU A 114 -11.71 -18.25 4.06
C GLU A 114 -12.22 -16.81 4.22
N GLY A 115 -12.16 -15.99 3.16
CA GLY A 115 -12.50 -14.57 3.24
C GLY A 115 -13.93 -14.31 3.68
N SER A 116 -14.88 -15.12 3.22
CA SER A 116 -16.31 -14.91 3.50
C SER A 116 -16.72 -15.19 4.95
N THR A 117 -15.97 -16.02 5.68
CA THR A 117 -16.36 -16.48 7.03
C THR A 117 -15.29 -16.30 8.11
N GLY A 118 -14.03 -16.06 7.74
CA GLY A 118 -12.88 -16.10 8.66
C GLY A 118 -12.53 -17.51 9.16
N THR A 119 -13.13 -18.56 8.59
CA THR A 119 -12.83 -19.94 8.98
C THR A 119 -11.42 -20.33 8.52
N VAL A 120 -10.65 -20.98 9.38
CA VAL A 120 -9.30 -21.46 9.04
C VAL A 120 -9.37 -22.53 7.95
N LYS A 121 -8.73 -22.27 6.80
CA LYS A 121 -8.45 -23.26 5.74
C LYS A 121 -7.17 -24.04 6.04
N SER A 122 -6.10 -23.35 6.42
CA SER A 122 -4.81 -23.97 6.73
C SER A 122 -3.97 -23.15 7.73
N ILE A 123 -2.99 -23.81 8.35
CA ILE A 123 -2.06 -23.22 9.30
C ILE A 123 -0.68 -23.83 9.07
N TYR A 124 0.36 -23.00 9.07
CA TYR A 124 1.76 -23.41 8.93
C TYR A 124 2.64 -22.80 10.04
N ASP A 125 3.70 -23.51 10.40
CA ASP A 125 4.75 -22.97 11.26
C ASP A 125 5.58 -21.95 10.47
N LEU A 126 5.97 -20.83 11.09
CA LEU A 126 6.81 -19.83 10.44
C LEU A 126 8.22 -20.40 10.15
N PRO A 127 8.87 -19.98 9.04
CA PRO A 127 10.25 -20.41 8.74
C PRO A 127 11.27 -19.88 9.76
N ALA A 128 10.93 -18.80 10.47
CA ALA A 128 11.68 -18.26 11.59
C ALA A 128 10.76 -17.48 12.54
N GLU A 129 11.18 -17.30 13.80
CA GLU A 129 10.40 -16.64 14.86
C GLU A 129 9.91 -15.23 14.47
N HIS A 130 10.69 -14.49 13.69
CA HIS A 130 10.41 -13.11 13.31
C HIS A 130 10.03 -12.92 11.84
N ALA A 131 9.72 -14.00 11.12
CA ALA A 131 9.31 -13.96 9.71
C ALA A 131 7.85 -13.47 9.56
N HIS A 132 7.55 -12.28 10.07
CA HIS A 132 6.20 -11.76 10.18
C HIS A 132 6.13 -10.21 10.17
N ASP A 133 7.07 -9.52 9.53
CA ASP A 133 6.93 -8.07 9.31
C ASP A 133 5.84 -7.77 8.28
N CYS A 134 5.92 -8.43 7.13
CA CYS A 134 4.90 -8.36 6.09
C CYS A 134 4.78 -9.69 5.34
N ILE A 135 3.68 -9.82 4.61
CA ILE A 135 3.41 -10.91 3.67
C ILE A 135 3.38 -10.29 2.27
N ILE A 136 4.09 -10.91 1.34
CA ILE A 136 4.11 -10.53 -0.08
C ILE A 136 3.73 -11.77 -0.89
N ILE A 137 2.75 -11.62 -1.78
CA ILE A 137 2.36 -12.63 -2.75
C ILE A 137 3.16 -12.42 -4.04
N ALA A 138 3.76 -13.49 -4.55
CA ALA A 138 4.64 -13.49 -5.71
C ALA A 138 4.40 -14.70 -6.63
N ASN A 139 4.88 -14.61 -7.86
CA ASN A 139 4.97 -15.72 -8.80
C ASN A 139 6.44 -16.07 -9.07
N LEU A 140 7.09 -16.73 -8.12
CA LEU A 140 8.51 -17.10 -8.21
C LEU A 140 8.71 -18.40 -8.99
N THR A 141 7.76 -19.33 -8.88
CA THR A 141 7.80 -20.66 -9.48
C THR A 141 7.20 -20.71 -10.89
N GLY A 142 6.69 -19.58 -11.40
CA GLY A 142 6.21 -19.44 -12.78
C GLY A 142 4.88 -20.13 -13.05
N GLN A 143 3.97 -20.10 -12.08
CA GLN A 143 2.61 -20.59 -12.24
C GLN A 143 1.78 -19.62 -13.11
N GLU A 144 0.59 -20.04 -13.52
CA GLU A 144 -0.37 -19.16 -14.20
C GLU A 144 -0.89 -18.04 -13.28
N HIS A 145 -0.87 -18.30 -11.98
CA HIS A 145 -1.38 -17.42 -10.94
C HIS A 145 -0.36 -17.32 -9.80
N ALA A 146 -0.13 -16.11 -9.28
CA ALA A 146 0.82 -15.93 -8.18
C ALA A 146 0.34 -16.73 -6.96
N SER A 147 1.21 -17.54 -6.38
CA SER A 147 0.84 -18.41 -5.25
C SER A 147 2.00 -18.68 -4.30
N ASP A 148 3.17 -18.12 -4.62
CA ASP A 148 4.34 -18.18 -3.76
C ASP A 148 4.28 -17.01 -2.75
N ILE A 149 4.87 -17.22 -1.58
CA ILE A 149 4.79 -16.30 -0.45
C ILE A 149 6.20 -15.88 -0.08
N ILE A 150 6.41 -14.57 0.14
CA ILE A 150 7.61 -14.06 0.79
C ILE A 150 7.22 -13.54 2.18
N LEU A 151 7.96 -13.99 3.18
CA LEU A 151 7.94 -13.46 4.54
C LEU A 151 9.29 -12.80 4.84
N LYS A 152 9.30 -11.81 5.71
CA LYS A 152 10.55 -11.16 6.15
C LYS A 152 10.53 -10.78 7.62
N ASP A 153 11.72 -10.58 8.17
CA ASP A 153 11.90 -9.88 9.43
C ASP A 153 11.93 -8.36 9.18
N ARG A 154 12.22 -7.57 10.22
CA ARG A 154 12.14 -6.12 10.09
C ARG A 154 13.05 -5.54 9.01
N TYR A 155 14.31 -5.98 8.88
CA TYR A 155 15.29 -5.32 7.99
C TYR A 155 16.42 -6.19 7.43
N HIS A 156 16.57 -7.45 7.85
CA HIS A 156 17.79 -8.22 7.62
C HIS A 156 17.59 -9.48 6.79
N GLN A 157 16.40 -10.08 6.83
CA GLN A 157 16.19 -11.41 6.29
C GLN A 157 14.81 -11.56 5.66
N LEU A 158 14.75 -12.20 4.50
CA LEU A 158 13.52 -12.70 3.89
C LEU A 158 13.62 -14.19 3.54
N TRP A 159 12.45 -14.82 3.48
CA TRP A 159 12.22 -16.24 3.17
C TRP A 159 11.16 -16.33 2.08
N ALA A 160 11.51 -16.98 0.96
CA ALA A 160 10.57 -17.29 -0.11
C ALA A 160 10.06 -18.72 0.05
N LEU A 161 8.75 -18.91 -0.04
CA LEU A 161 8.06 -20.17 0.13
C LEU A 161 7.16 -20.44 -1.08
N ASP A 162 6.98 -21.70 -1.44
CA ASP A 162 6.01 -22.09 -2.46
C ASP A 162 4.57 -22.09 -1.91
N LYS A 163 3.60 -22.35 -2.79
CA LYS A 163 2.17 -22.48 -2.44
C LYS A 163 1.85 -23.51 -1.35
N ASP A 164 2.71 -24.51 -1.16
CA ASP A 164 2.58 -25.56 -0.15
C ASP A 164 3.38 -25.23 1.12
N PHE A 165 3.86 -23.99 1.22
CA PHE A 165 4.67 -23.43 2.30
C PHE A 165 6.04 -24.10 2.49
N ASN A 166 6.59 -24.73 1.44
CA ASN A 166 7.96 -25.23 1.46
C ASN A 166 8.94 -24.09 1.18
N LEU A 167 10.02 -24.02 1.95
CA LEU A 167 11.09 -23.04 1.73
C LEU A 167 11.76 -23.25 0.37
N LEU A 168 11.72 -22.23 -0.49
CA LEU A 168 12.41 -22.18 -1.77
C LEU A 168 13.84 -21.68 -1.59
N TRP A 169 14.00 -20.50 -0.98
CA TRP A 169 15.28 -19.83 -0.78
C TRP A 169 15.17 -18.73 0.29
N THR A 170 16.32 -18.18 0.69
CA THR A 170 16.42 -17.11 1.70
C THR A 170 17.41 -16.05 1.25
N HIS A 171 17.15 -14.78 1.54
CA HIS A 171 18.09 -13.67 1.28
C HIS A 171 18.39 -12.87 2.55
N THR A 172 19.67 -12.66 2.82
CA THR A 172 20.15 -11.81 3.93
C THR A 172 20.70 -10.52 3.34
N GLY A 173 20.12 -9.40 3.72
CA GLY A 173 20.48 -8.08 3.19
C GLY A 173 19.62 -6.99 3.81
N ASN A 174 19.72 -5.78 3.29
CA ASN A 174 18.81 -4.70 3.67
C ASN A 174 17.50 -4.85 2.91
N VAL A 175 16.51 -5.52 3.51
CA VAL A 175 15.25 -5.86 2.83
C VAL A 175 14.20 -4.72 2.87
N GLY A 176 14.57 -3.55 3.40
CA GLY A 176 13.69 -2.38 3.47
C GLY A 176 12.40 -2.60 4.26
N HIS A 177 11.47 -1.66 4.09
CA HIS A 177 10.15 -1.74 4.72
C HIS A 177 9.23 -2.74 4.04
N TYR A 178 9.18 -2.76 2.70
CA TYR A 178 8.35 -3.68 1.94
C TYR A 178 9.00 -3.98 0.57
N PRO A 179 9.62 -5.17 0.39
CA PRO A 179 10.07 -5.62 -0.92
C PRO A 179 8.95 -5.63 -1.96
N TRP A 180 9.27 -5.31 -3.21
CA TRP A 180 8.31 -5.37 -4.30
C TRP A 180 8.66 -6.47 -5.29
N VAL A 181 7.65 -7.14 -5.83
CA VAL A 181 7.81 -8.23 -6.80
C VAL A 181 7.19 -7.84 -8.13
N HIS A 182 7.87 -8.13 -9.24
CA HIS A 182 7.38 -7.85 -10.59
C HIS A 182 8.11 -8.70 -11.64
N ASP A 183 7.40 -9.14 -12.68
CA ASP A 183 7.99 -9.78 -13.85
C ASP A 183 8.59 -8.73 -14.81
N LEU A 184 9.79 -8.25 -14.49
CA LEU A 184 10.46 -7.16 -15.21
C LEU A 184 10.84 -7.54 -16.66
N HIS A 185 10.91 -8.84 -16.95
CA HIS A 185 11.34 -9.35 -18.25
C HIS A 185 10.21 -10.03 -19.05
N GLY A 186 8.99 -10.10 -18.51
CA GLY A 186 7.84 -10.73 -19.17
C GLY A 186 7.99 -12.24 -19.37
N ASN A 187 8.70 -12.92 -18.48
CA ASN A 187 8.99 -14.36 -18.58
C ASN A 187 8.07 -15.23 -17.71
N GLY A 188 7.08 -14.63 -17.05
CA GLY A 188 6.12 -15.27 -16.16
C GLY A 188 6.66 -15.54 -14.76
N GLN A 189 7.85 -15.05 -14.40
CA GLN A 189 8.43 -15.18 -13.07
C GLN A 189 8.83 -13.82 -12.52
N ASP A 190 8.39 -13.53 -11.30
CA ASP A 190 8.71 -12.29 -10.62
C ASP A 190 10.20 -12.22 -10.23
N GLN A 191 10.79 -11.05 -10.43
CA GLN A 191 12.00 -10.61 -9.73
C GLN A 191 11.59 -9.93 -8.42
N VAL A 192 12.48 -9.92 -7.44
CA VAL A 192 12.23 -9.36 -6.11
C VAL A 192 13.17 -8.20 -5.85
N MET A 193 12.64 -6.99 -5.75
CA MET A 193 13.39 -5.83 -5.26
C MET A 193 13.35 -5.85 -3.73
N ALA A 194 14.35 -6.48 -3.12
CA ALA A 194 14.51 -6.66 -1.68
C ALA A 194 15.29 -5.47 -1.09
N GLY A 195 14.56 -4.38 -0.82
CA GLY A 195 15.15 -3.12 -0.40
C GLY A 195 15.98 -2.49 -1.50
N TYR A 196 17.30 -2.71 -1.48
CA TYR A 196 18.23 -2.21 -2.51
C TYR A 196 18.83 -3.29 -3.40
N ASP A 197 18.54 -4.56 -3.15
CA ASP A 197 19.01 -5.68 -3.95
C ASP A 197 17.89 -6.17 -4.88
N LEU A 198 18.15 -6.24 -6.19
CA LEU A 198 17.27 -6.95 -7.11
C LEU A 198 17.71 -8.42 -7.19
N LEU A 199 16.78 -9.32 -6.87
CA LEU A 199 16.96 -10.77 -6.92
C LEU A 199 16.17 -11.36 -8.07
N ASP A 200 16.68 -12.44 -8.66
CA ASP A 200 15.90 -13.27 -9.57
C ASP A 200 14.87 -14.13 -8.82
N SER A 201 14.08 -14.91 -9.56
CA SER A 201 13.03 -15.76 -8.97
C SER A 201 13.55 -16.89 -8.08
N LYS A 202 14.87 -17.15 -8.09
CA LYS A 202 15.56 -18.16 -7.29
C LYS A 202 16.33 -17.56 -6.11
N GLY A 203 16.25 -16.24 -5.93
CA GLY A 203 16.94 -15.52 -4.87
C GLY A 203 18.39 -15.19 -5.18
N ASP A 204 18.86 -15.37 -6.42
CA ASP A 204 20.20 -14.97 -6.83
C ASP A 204 20.24 -13.45 -7.08
N LEU A 205 21.25 -12.78 -6.53
CA LEU A 205 21.45 -11.33 -6.72
C LEU A 205 21.76 -11.01 -8.19
N LEU A 206 20.96 -10.14 -8.79
CA LEU A 206 21.17 -9.59 -10.14
C LEU A 206 22.01 -8.32 -10.09
N TRP A 207 21.57 -7.33 -9.30
CA TRP A 207 22.26 -6.06 -9.09
C TRP A 207 21.76 -5.37 -7.82
N SER A 208 22.47 -4.34 -7.37
CA SER A 208 22.08 -3.52 -6.21
C SER A 208 22.09 -2.03 -6.57
N CYS A 209 21.19 -1.26 -5.95
CA CYS A 209 21.32 0.20 -5.96
C CYS A 209 22.64 0.63 -5.31
N HIS A 210 23.15 1.79 -5.71
CA HIS A 210 24.40 2.32 -5.17
C HIS A 210 24.21 3.74 -4.62
N ASP A 211 25.12 4.13 -3.72
CA ASP A 211 25.12 5.44 -3.08
C ASP A 211 23.76 5.78 -2.42
N LEU A 212 23.18 4.80 -1.74
CA LEU A 212 21.99 4.94 -0.90
C LEU A 212 22.37 4.64 0.56
N ASP A 213 21.91 5.50 1.45
CA ASP A 213 22.07 5.34 2.89
C ASP A 213 20.78 4.78 3.49
N ASP A 214 20.88 4.21 4.68
CA ASP A 214 19.75 3.65 5.42
C ASP A 214 19.02 2.53 4.65
N HIS A 215 17.69 2.56 4.54
CA HIS A 215 16.87 1.50 3.93
C HIS A 215 15.86 2.05 2.93
N ALA A 216 15.38 1.17 2.04
CA ALA A 216 14.28 1.52 1.13
C ALA A 216 12.99 1.68 1.94
N ASP A 217 12.39 2.86 1.86
CA ASP A 217 11.10 3.14 2.45
C ASP A 217 9.96 2.69 1.54
N CYS A 218 10.08 2.92 0.22
CA CYS A 218 9.07 2.52 -0.76
C CYS A 218 9.71 2.16 -2.11
N ILE A 219 9.04 1.27 -2.84
CA ILE A 219 9.48 0.78 -4.16
C ILE A 219 8.27 0.80 -5.10
N TRP A 220 8.46 1.41 -6.27
CA TRP A 220 7.47 1.45 -7.34
C TRP A 220 8.01 0.88 -8.63
N VAL A 221 7.15 0.23 -9.41
CA VAL A 221 7.49 -0.30 -10.74
C VAL A 221 6.54 0.24 -11.80
N GLY A 222 7.04 0.62 -12.96
CA GLY A 222 6.19 0.97 -14.10
C GLY A 222 6.99 1.53 -15.27
N ASP A 223 6.39 1.61 -16.46
CA ASP A 223 6.98 2.30 -17.61
C ASP A 223 6.89 3.81 -17.41
N VAL A 224 7.83 4.34 -16.63
CA VAL A 224 7.86 5.74 -16.19
C VAL A 224 8.25 6.63 -17.36
N ASN A 225 9.21 6.21 -18.15
CA ASN A 225 9.75 7.01 -19.26
C ASN A 225 8.93 6.87 -20.57
N GLY A 226 8.10 5.84 -20.70
CA GLY A 226 7.24 5.58 -21.84
C GLY A 226 7.91 4.84 -23.00
N ASP A 227 8.99 4.08 -22.76
CA ASP A 227 9.74 3.33 -23.77
C ASP A 227 9.25 1.89 -23.96
N GLY A 228 8.27 1.45 -23.16
CA GLY A 228 7.68 0.13 -23.20
C GLY A 228 8.35 -0.90 -22.28
N TYR A 229 9.28 -0.49 -21.42
CA TYR A 229 9.88 -1.34 -20.39
C TYR A 229 9.62 -0.76 -18.99
N PRO A 230 9.50 -1.61 -17.95
CA PRO A 230 9.31 -1.11 -16.60
C PRO A 230 10.63 -0.61 -15.99
N GLU A 231 10.55 0.52 -15.31
CA GLU A 231 11.56 1.04 -14.40
C GLU A 231 11.21 0.77 -12.93
N LEU A 232 12.23 0.80 -12.08
CA LEU A 232 12.09 0.77 -10.63
C LEU A 232 12.38 2.15 -10.05
N VAL A 233 11.42 2.73 -9.32
CA VAL A 233 11.60 3.98 -8.58
C VAL A 233 11.66 3.67 -7.09
N VAL A 234 12.77 3.99 -6.45
CA VAL A 234 13.02 3.69 -5.03
C VAL A 234 13.07 4.98 -4.24
N GLY A 235 12.31 5.02 -3.14
CA GLY A 235 12.33 6.08 -2.13
C GLY A 235 13.05 5.64 -0.84
N GLY A 236 13.73 6.57 -0.21
CA GLY A 236 14.49 6.39 1.02
C GLY A 236 15.31 7.64 1.31
N SER A 237 16.63 7.52 1.48
CA SER A 237 17.52 8.67 1.63
C SER A 237 17.54 9.63 0.43
N VAL A 238 17.16 9.14 -0.75
CA VAL A 238 16.95 9.90 -2.00
C VAL A 238 15.83 9.24 -2.80
N THR A 239 15.33 9.93 -3.84
CA THR A 239 14.50 9.28 -4.87
C THR A 239 15.36 8.97 -6.10
N VAL A 240 15.39 7.71 -6.51
CA VAL A 240 16.19 7.23 -7.64
C VAL A 240 15.36 6.36 -8.57
N MET A 241 15.69 6.39 -9.86
CA MET A 241 15.10 5.50 -10.86
C MET A 241 16.17 4.68 -11.54
N TYR A 242 15.94 3.37 -11.60
CA TYR A 242 16.75 2.39 -12.32
C TYR A 242 15.93 1.75 -13.43
N ASP A 243 16.57 1.41 -14.54
CA ASP A 243 15.98 0.43 -15.44
C ASP A 243 16.00 -0.98 -14.82
N ARG A 244 15.27 -1.92 -15.43
CA ARG A 244 15.23 -3.31 -14.98
C ARG A 244 16.59 -4.03 -14.95
N ASP A 245 17.59 -3.53 -15.68
CA ASP A 245 18.90 -4.13 -15.83
C ASP A 245 19.95 -3.49 -14.88
N GLY A 246 19.53 -2.55 -14.03
CA GLY A 246 20.35 -1.96 -12.96
C GLY A 246 21.10 -0.70 -13.38
N GLN A 247 20.79 -0.10 -14.53
CA GLN A 247 21.33 1.21 -14.90
C GLN A 247 20.52 2.31 -14.23
N GLU A 248 21.18 3.12 -13.40
CA GLU A 248 20.59 4.35 -12.86
C GLU A 248 20.29 5.31 -14.01
N LEU A 249 19.04 5.75 -14.12
CA LEU A 249 18.57 6.67 -15.15
C LEU A 249 18.59 8.11 -14.65
N TRP A 250 18.16 8.33 -13.41
CA TRP A 250 18.26 9.62 -12.73
C TRP A 250 18.19 9.48 -11.21
N ARG A 251 18.59 10.57 -10.54
CA ARG A 251 18.56 10.74 -9.09
C ARG A 251 18.06 12.13 -8.76
N TYR A 252 17.11 12.21 -7.83
CA TYR A 252 16.58 13.46 -7.30
C TYR A 252 17.14 13.70 -5.90
N ASP A 253 17.93 14.78 -5.77
CA ASP A 253 18.59 15.24 -4.54
C ASP A 253 17.85 16.43 -3.88
N GLY A 254 16.65 16.74 -4.37
CA GLY A 254 15.83 17.82 -3.84
C GLY A 254 15.02 17.43 -2.59
N SER A 255 15.07 16.17 -2.14
CA SER A 255 14.48 15.70 -0.89
C SER A 255 15.55 15.34 0.16
N ILE A 256 15.14 15.34 1.43
CA ILE A 256 15.94 14.88 2.57
C ILE A 256 15.66 13.39 2.83
N GLU A 257 14.38 13.00 2.82
CA GLU A 257 13.95 11.62 3.06
C GLU A 257 12.61 11.41 2.35
N SER A 258 12.65 10.64 1.25
CA SER A 258 11.51 10.34 0.40
C SER A 258 10.81 9.08 0.85
N GLN A 259 10.03 9.17 1.93
CA GLN A 259 9.43 8.00 2.53
C GLN A 259 8.31 7.37 1.69
N HIS A 260 7.49 8.21 1.05
CA HIS A 260 6.35 7.74 0.25
C HIS A 260 6.45 8.30 -1.16
N LEU A 261 6.22 7.43 -2.13
CA LEU A 261 6.13 7.75 -3.55
C LEU A 261 4.82 7.22 -4.10
N ALA A 262 4.39 7.77 -5.22
CA ALA A 262 3.29 7.28 -6.02
C ALA A 262 3.55 7.59 -7.50
N LEU A 263 3.50 6.57 -8.35
CA LEU A 263 3.51 6.78 -9.80
C LEU A 263 2.10 7.09 -10.28
N GLY A 264 1.98 7.95 -11.28
CA GLY A 264 0.68 8.23 -11.90
C GLY A 264 0.76 9.21 -13.05
N ARG A 265 -0.28 9.22 -13.87
CA ARG A 265 -0.51 10.17 -14.97
C ARG A 265 -1.14 11.47 -14.44
N PHE A 266 -0.49 12.10 -13.45
CA PHE A 266 -0.99 13.31 -12.79
C PHE A 266 -0.97 14.56 -13.70
N ARG A 267 -0.10 14.56 -14.72
CA ARG A 267 0.06 15.62 -15.72
C ARG A 267 -0.03 15.01 -17.11
N PRO A 268 -1.25 14.70 -17.60
CA PRO A 268 -1.45 13.92 -18.83
C PRO A 268 -0.89 14.59 -20.09
N GLU A 269 -0.60 15.88 -20.07
CA GLU A 269 0.06 16.62 -21.14
C GLU A 269 1.57 16.43 -21.20
N LEU A 270 2.21 15.87 -20.16
CA LEU A 270 3.65 15.58 -20.11
C LEU A 270 3.93 14.15 -20.60
N PRO A 271 5.14 13.87 -21.12
CA PRO A 271 5.54 12.51 -21.46
C PRO A 271 5.69 11.64 -20.19
N GLY A 272 5.48 10.33 -20.36
CA GLY A 272 5.68 9.35 -19.28
C GLY A 272 4.76 9.51 -18.07
N LEU A 273 5.06 8.74 -17.03
CA LEU A 273 4.45 8.88 -15.70
C LEU A 273 5.14 10.01 -14.93
N GLN A 274 4.45 10.53 -13.93
CA GLN A 274 5.03 11.44 -12.94
C GLN A 274 5.23 10.69 -11.63
N VAL A 275 6.20 11.15 -10.84
CA VAL A 275 6.51 10.61 -9.51
C VAL A 275 6.06 11.63 -8.48
N ALA A 276 4.90 11.39 -7.85
CA ALA A 276 4.49 12.15 -6.69
C ALA A 276 5.20 11.57 -5.46
N GLY A 277 5.58 12.43 -4.52
CA GLY A 277 6.26 11.96 -3.33
C GLY A 277 6.10 12.87 -2.14
N LEU A 278 6.55 12.37 -1.00
CA LEU A 278 6.65 13.11 0.25
C LEU A 278 8.10 13.22 0.67
N ASP A 279 8.53 14.44 0.95
CA ASP A 279 9.80 14.71 1.60
C ASP A 279 9.63 15.04 3.09
N ARG A 280 10.27 14.26 3.96
CA ARG A 280 10.35 14.51 5.40
C ARG A 280 11.46 15.51 5.73
N MET A 281 11.10 16.79 5.77
CA MET A 281 12.05 17.89 5.95
C MET A 281 12.55 18.06 7.40
N ILE A 282 11.71 17.79 8.40
CA ILE A 282 12.05 17.89 9.83
C ILE A 282 11.54 16.65 10.55
N ARG A 283 12.45 15.94 11.21
CA ARG A 283 12.15 14.74 11.99
C ARG A 283 11.65 15.07 13.39
N GLU A 284 10.54 14.45 13.81
CA GLU A 284 10.03 14.54 15.20
C GLU A 284 10.74 13.56 16.14
N ASP A 285 11.24 12.45 15.60
CA ASP A 285 11.75 11.30 16.33
C ASP A 285 13.26 11.34 16.60
N ASP A 286 13.94 12.40 16.17
CA ASP A 286 15.40 12.56 16.31
C ASP A 286 15.85 12.97 17.73
N GLY A 287 14.89 13.04 18.67
CA GLY A 287 15.12 13.39 20.07
C GLY A 287 15.39 14.89 20.30
N LYS A 288 15.32 15.75 19.27
CA LYS A 288 15.51 17.20 19.40
C LYS A 288 14.24 17.94 19.81
N GLY A 289 13.11 17.25 19.91
CA GLY A 289 11.82 17.83 20.31
C GLY A 289 11.28 18.84 19.30
N LEU A 290 11.68 18.72 18.04
CA LEU A 290 11.15 19.52 16.94
C LEU A 290 9.78 19.01 16.54
N LYS A 291 8.96 19.92 16.01
CA LYS A 291 7.73 19.53 15.32
C LYS A 291 8.04 19.14 13.89
N GLY A 292 7.38 18.10 13.44
CA GLY A 292 7.61 17.47 12.17
C GLY A 292 7.17 18.39 11.07
N LYS A 293 7.89 18.32 9.96
CA LYS A 293 7.52 19.04 8.77
C LYS A 293 7.81 18.19 7.55
N ASP A 294 6.77 17.98 6.75
CA ASP A 294 6.84 17.25 5.50
C ASP A 294 6.34 18.11 4.33
N ALA A 295 6.70 17.76 3.09
CA ALA A 295 6.27 18.48 1.90
C ALA A 295 6.02 17.52 0.74
N LEU A 296 4.90 17.70 0.06
CA LEU A 296 4.66 17.01 -1.20
C LEU A 296 5.61 17.53 -2.29
N PHE A 297 6.00 16.66 -3.21
CA PHE A 297 6.69 17.05 -4.44
C PHE A 297 6.16 16.26 -5.64
N LEU A 298 6.46 16.74 -6.83
CA LEU A 298 6.17 16.05 -8.07
C LEU A 298 7.35 16.15 -9.04
N LEU A 299 7.78 15.01 -9.55
CA LEU A 299 8.81 14.90 -10.60
C LEU A 299 8.17 14.51 -11.93
N ASP A 300 8.79 14.93 -13.04
CA ASP A 300 8.53 14.32 -14.34
C ASP A 300 9.26 12.97 -14.51
N CYS A 301 9.04 12.31 -15.65
CA CYS A 301 9.63 11.01 -15.96
C CYS A 301 11.16 11.00 -16.06
N ASN A 302 11.81 12.19 -16.12
CA ASN A 302 13.26 12.33 -16.15
C ASN A 302 13.83 12.75 -14.80
N GLY A 303 13.04 12.66 -13.71
CA GLY A 303 13.47 13.02 -12.37
C GLY A 303 13.54 14.52 -12.12
N LYS A 304 13.01 15.35 -13.03
CA LYS A 304 13.02 16.81 -12.86
C LYS A 304 11.86 17.26 -12.00
N GLU A 305 12.15 18.04 -10.97
CA GLU A 305 11.14 18.67 -10.13
C GLU A 305 10.22 19.59 -10.96
N LEU A 306 8.92 19.30 -10.92
CA LEU A 306 7.86 20.13 -11.46
C LEU A 306 7.38 21.15 -10.43
N TRP A 307 7.28 20.71 -9.18
CA TRP A 307 7.03 21.55 -8.01
C TRP A 307 7.36 20.81 -6.72
N LYS A 308 7.57 21.59 -5.66
CA LYS A 308 7.63 21.13 -4.28
C LYS A 308 6.79 22.05 -3.41
N GLU A 309 6.02 21.46 -2.51
CA GLU A 309 5.14 22.16 -1.58
C GLU A 309 5.95 23.07 -0.65
N GLU A 310 5.56 24.34 -0.59
CA GLU A 310 5.96 25.20 0.51
C GLU A 310 5.06 24.93 1.73
N ARG A 311 5.39 23.88 2.49
CA ARG A 311 4.58 23.48 3.66
C ARG A 311 4.59 24.58 4.72
N THR A 312 3.41 24.99 5.19
CA THR A 312 3.27 26.02 6.24
C THR A 312 2.72 25.49 7.56
N THR A 313 2.25 24.25 7.61
CA THR A 313 1.74 23.59 8.81
C THR A 313 2.69 22.49 9.28
N ASP A 314 2.53 22.07 10.55
CA ASP A 314 3.21 20.89 11.10
C ASP A 314 2.70 19.60 10.41
N GLY A 315 3.53 18.57 10.32
CA GLY A 315 3.19 17.26 9.72
C GLY A 315 4.41 16.35 9.62
N TRP A 316 4.27 15.07 9.98
CA TRP A 316 5.38 14.10 10.01
C TRP A 316 5.10 12.81 9.22
N LEU A 317 3.83 12.39 9.20
CA LEU A 317 3.39 11.10 8.67
C LEU A 317 2.39 11.28 7.52
N THR A 318 2.57 12.29 6.66
CA THR A 318 1.77 12.32 5.44
C THR A 318 2.00 11.01 4.67
N ILE A 319 0.95 10.48 4.06
CA ILE A 319 1.05 9.33 3.16
C ILE A 319 0.51 9.76 1.81
N VAL A 320 1.20 9.37 0.73
CA VAL A 320 0.80 9.67 -0.65
C VAL A 320 0.53 8.40 -1.43
N GLU A 321 -0.58 8.40 -2.16
CA GLU A 321 -0.98 7.32 -3.07
C GLU A 321 -1.55 7.90 -4.37
N ALA A 322 -1.57 7.10 -5.43
CA ALA A 322 -2.19 7.45 -6.70
C ALA A 322 -3.61 6.91 -6.76
N VAL A 323 -4.59 7.80 -6.91
CA VAL A 323 -6.00 7.44 -7.15
C VAL A 323 -6.30 7.62 -8.62
N SER A 324 -6.73 6.54 -9.26
CA SER A 324 -7.06 6.50 -10.68
C SER A 324 -8.58 6.48 -10.86
N ASN A 325 -9.06 6.90 -12.04
CA ASN A 325 -10.47 6.82 -12.40
C ASN A 325 -11.43 7.43 -11.35
N TRP A 326 -11.01 8.45 -10.60
CA TRP A 326 -11.90 9.15 -9.66
C TRP A 326 -13.13 9.68 -10.40
N GLN A 327 -12.93 10.26 -11.59
CA GLN A 327 -13.98 10.59 -12.56
C GLN A 327 -13.63 10.01 -13.93
N GLU A 328 -14.66 9.79 -14.74
CA GLU A 328 -14.48 9.34 -16.11
C GLU A 328 -13.60 10.33 -16.89
N GLY A 329 -12.50 9.82 -17.46
CA GLY A 329 -11.55 10.61 -18.24
C GLY A 329 -10.72 11.62 -17.44
N SER A 330 -10.77 11.58 -16.11
CA SER A 330 -9.86 12.38 -15.28
C SER A 330 -8.43 11.85 -15.34
N PRO A 331 -7.41 12.71 -15.16
CA PRO A 331 -6.07 12.22 -14.85
C PRO A 331 -6.07 11.50 -13.50
N ASP A 332 -4.98 10.81 -13.20
CA ASP A 332 -4.73 10.33 -11.85
C ASP A 332 -4.61 11.53 -10.88
N TYR A 333 -4.99 11.30 -9.63
CA TYR A 333 -4.88 12.28 -8.55
C TYR A 333 -3.99 11.77 -7.43
N ILE A 334 -3.29 12.69 -6.78
CA ILE A 334 -2.45 12.40 -5.62
C ILE A 334 -3.36 12.43 -4.39
N LEU A 335 -3.63 11.27 -3.79
CA LEU A 335 -4.25 11.19 -2.48
C LEU A 335 -3.19 11.46 -1.43
N ALA A 336 -3.38 12.50 -0.62
CA ALA A 336 -2.54 12.75 0.54
C ALA A 336 -3.39 12.77 1.81
N TYR A 337 -2.98 11.98 2.81
CA TYR A 337 -3.67 11.82 4.08
C TYR A 337 -2.67 11.81 5.24
N ARG A 338 -3.16 11.84 6.49
CA ARG A 338 -2.32 11.95 7.72
C ARG A 338 -1.39 13.18 7.70
N ARG A 339 -1.85 14.26 7.07
CA ARG A 339 -1.06 15.47 6.77
C ARG A 339 -0.62 16.26 8.00
N GLY A 340 -1.30 16.10 9.13
CA GLY A 340 -1.03 16.86 10.35
C GLY A 340 -1.44 18.34 10.24
N GLY A 341 -1.34 19.06 11.37
CA GLY A 341 -1.58 20.51 11.40
C GLY A 341 -3.00 20.95 11.05
N GLY A 342 -3.99 20.05 11.15
CA GLY A 342 -5.40 20.31 10.79
C GLY A 342 -5.67 20.33 9.29
N VAL A 343 -4.78 19.74 8.48
CA VAL A 343 -4.97 19.58 7.04
C VAL A 343 -5.66 18.25 6.78
N TYR A 344 -6.90 18.32 6.29
CA TYR A 344 -7.68 17.13 5.96
C TYR A 344 -7.07 16.33 4.81
N PRO A 345 -7.34 15.01 4.75
CA PRO A 345 -7.10 14.20 3.57
C PRO A 345 -7.72 14.81 2.31
N ALA A 346 -7.01 14.74 1.19
CA ALA A 346 -7.48 15.32 -0.06
C ALA A 346 -6.88 14.64 -1.29
N LEU A 347 -7.58 14.77 -2.42
CA LEU A 347 -7.05 14.53 -3.75
C LEU A 347 -6.48 15.83 -4.32
N TYR A 348 -5.25 15.78 -4.80
CA TYR A 348 -4.58 16.87 -5.48
C TYR A 348 -4.36 16.52 -6.96
N ASP A 349 -4.54 17.50 -7.84
CA ASP A 349 -4.07 17.34 -9.22
C ASP A 349 -2.56 17.53 -9.35
N GLY A 350 -1.99 17.24 -10.52
CA GLY A 350 -0.56 17.43 -10.77
C GLY A 350 -0.07 18.90 -10.73
N HIS A 351 -0.94 19.87 -10.42
CA HIS A 351 -0.59 21.27 -10.15
C HIS A 351 -0.76 21.62 -8.66
N MET A 352 -0.88 20.61 -7.79
CA MET A 352 -1.06 20.76 -6.35
C MET A 352 -2.37 21.47 -5.96
N ARG A 353 -3.38 21.48 -6.83
CA ARG A 353 -4.70 22.05 -6.48
C ARG A 353 -5.57 20.95 -5.88
N VAL A 354 -6.27 21.29 -4.80
CA VAL A 354 -7.25 20.38 -4.18
C VAL A 354 -8.43 20.17 -5.13
N VAL A 355 -8.68 18.91 -5.46
CA VAL A 355 -9.77 18.44 -6.32
C VAL A 355 -10.94 17.94 -5.47
N ALA A 356 -10.63 17.20 -4.42
CA ALA A 356 -11.56 16.66 -3.43
C ALA A 356 -10.94 16.79 -2.04
N GLU A 357 -11.72 17.20 -1.05
CA GLU A 357 -11.31 17.25 0.36
C GLU A 357 -12.25 16.37 1.19
N PHE A 358 -11.70 15.51 2.04
CA PHE A 358 -12.44 14.57 2.88
C PHE A 358 -12.42 15.06 4.32
N LYS A 359 -13.56 15.52 4.84
CA LYS A 359 -13.67 16.23 6.13
C LYS A 359 -13.64 15.32 7.36
N GLU A 360 -12.77 14.32 7.33
CA GLU A 360 -12.53 13.36 8.41
C GLU A 360 -11.01 13.17 8.53
N GLU A 361 -10.51 13.08 9.76
CA GLU A 361 -9.10 12.77 10.01
C GLU A 361 -8.94 11.27 10.15
N GLY A 362 -7.88 10.71 9.55
CA GLY A 362 -7.69 9.26 9.54
C GLY A 362 -6.65 8.76 8.56
N TYR A 363 -6.58 7.44 8.47
CA TYR A 363 -5.93 6.71 7.39
C TYR A 363 -6.87 6.61 6.19
N ALA A 364 -6.34 6.23 5.04
CA ALA A 364 -7.12 6.07 3.82
C ALA A 364 -6.85 4.72 3.16
N VAL A 365 -7.88 4.17 2.51
CA VAL A 365 -7.77 3.13 1.49
C VAL A 365 -8.63 3.51 0.29
N HIS A 366 -8.34 3.00 -0.89
CA HIS A 366 -9.10 3.30 -2.09
C HIS A 366 -9.10 2.15 -3.10
N GLY A 367 -10.06 2.15 -4.01
CA GLY A 367 -10.21 1.17 -5.09
C GLY A 367 -11.60 1.26 -5.72
N ASP A 368 -11.91 0.51 -6.77
CA ASP A 368 -13.28 0.36 -7.26
C ASP A 368 -14.05 -0.59 -6.33
N LEU A 369 -14.64 -0.04 -5.28
CA LEU A 369 -15.24 -0.81 -4.18
C LEU A 369 -16.63 -1.33 -4.53
N LEU A 370 -17.23 -0.83 -5.61
CA LEU A 370 -18.61 -1.09 -6.00
C LEU A 370 -18.72 -1.68 -7.42
N GLY A 371 -17.60 -1.91 -8.11
CA GLY A 371 -17.55 -2.48 -9.46
C GLY A 371 -18.08 -1.54 -10.54
N CYS A 372 -17.98 -0.23 -10.29
CA CYS A 372 -18.53 0.82 -11.15
C CYS A 372 -17.52 1.39 -12.16
N GLY A 373 -16.29 0.88 -12.16
CA GLY A 373 -15.18 1.36 -12.98
C GLY A 373 -14.58 2.69 -12.49
N ARG A 374 -14.96 3.16 -11.29
CA ARG A 374 -14.45 4.37 -10.66
C ARG A 374 -13.97 4.03 -9.26
N GLU A 375 -12.88 4.64 -8.82
CA GLU A 375 -12.41 4.43 -7.46
C GLU A 375 -13.24 5.23 -6.45
N GLN A 376 -13.43 4.63 -5.27
CA GLN A 376 -13.92 5.26 -4.05
C GLN A 376 -12.76 5.37 -3.07
N VAL A 377 -12.83 6.37 -2.19
CA VAL A 377 -11.86 6.59 -1.11
C VAL A 377 -12.56 6.38 0.22
N VAL A 378 -11.99 5.56 1.09
CA VAL A 378 -12.45 5.39 2.47
C VAL A 378 -11.48 6.12 3.39
N ILE A 379 -11.98 7.07 4.18
CA ILE A 379 -11.21 7.67 5.29
C ILE A 379 -11.68 7.05 6.58
N TYR A 380 -10.75 6.52 7.38
CA TYR A 380 -11.09 5.78 8.59
C TYR A 380 -10.19 6.11 9.79
N ASN A 381 -10.77 5.97 10.97
CA ASN A 381 -10.11 6.08 12.27
C ASN A 381 -10.55 4.91 13.16
N ASP A 382 -10.26 4.97 14.46
CA ASP A 382 -10.55 3.88 15.40
C ASP A 382 -12.05 3.59 15.59
N GLU A 383 -12.94 4.53 15.22
CA GLU A 383 -14.38 4.43 15.48
C GLU A 383 -15.21 4.35 14.21
N SER A 384 -14.77 4.97 13.11
CA SER A 384 -15.57 5.05 11.89
C SER A 384 -14.77 4.96 10.60
N ALA A 385 -15.43 4.43 9.56
CA ALA A 385 -14.97 4.43 8.18
C ALA A 385 -15.99 5.17 7.30
N THR A 386 -15.55 6.20 6.58
CA THR A 386 -16.41 7.03 5.73
C THR A 386 -16.03 6.82 4.27
N VAL A 387 -16.99 6.36 3.46
CA VAL A 387 -16.80 6.06 2.04
C VAL A 387 -17.18 7.28 1.20
N TYR A 388 -16.28 7.70 0.31
CA TYR A 388 -16.43 8.85 -0.57
C TYR A 388 -16.35 8.46 -2.05
N SER A 389 -17.10 9.17 -2.87
CA SER A 389 -17.11 9.03 -4.33
C SER A 389 -17.22 10.40 -5.03
N SER A 390 -16.86 10.43 -6.31
CA SER A 390 -17.04 11.59 -7.19
C SER A 390 -18.48 11.78 -7.66
N GLU A 391 -19.36 10.81 -7.44
CA GLU A 391 -20.77 10.85 -7.77
C GLU A 391 -21.64 10.20 -6.69
N ARG A 392 -22.95 10.45 -6.75
CA ARG A 392 -23.91 9.79 -5.85
C ARG A 392 -24.18 8.38 -6.34
N ILE A 393 -23.73 7.41 -5.56
CA ILE A 393 -24.00 5.98 -5.76
C ILE A 393 -24.77 5.48 -4.53
N ASP A 394 -25.77 4.63 -4.73
CA ASP A 394 -26.36 3.89 -3.63
C ASP A 394 -25.41 2.75 -3.25
N ILE A 395 -24.75 2.88 -2.10
CA ILE A 395 -23.72 1.94 -1.67
C ILE A 395 -24.25 0.51 -1.50
N SER A 396 -25.56 0.34 -1.29
CA SER A 396 -26.23 -0.94 -1.12
C SER A 396 -26.48 -1.68 -2.43
N THR A 397 -26.27 -1.00 -3.57
CA THR A 397 -26.48 -1.59 -4.90
C THR A 397 -25.19 -2.17 -5.44
N CYS A 398 -25.24 -3.42 -5.88
CA CYS A 398 -24.14 -4.03 -6.60
C CYS A 398 -24.20 -3.67 -8.09
N ALA A 399 -23.07 -3.25 -8.67
CA ALA A 399 -22.99 -2.97 -10.10
C ALA A 399 -22.88 -4.26 -10.95
N SER A 400 -22.51 -5.40 -10.37
CA SER A 400 -22.20 -6.65 -11.08
C SER A 400 -22.43 -7.91 -10.23
N GLU A 401 -23.10 -8.94 -10.76
CA GLU A 401 -23.21 -10.26 -10.10
C GLU A 401 -21.91 -11.09 -10.15
N LYS A 402 -20.77 -10.48 -10.49
CA LYS A 402 -19.45 -11.11 -10.52
C LYS A 402 -18.58 -10.50 -9.44
N SER A 403 -17.71 -11.32 -8.87
CA SER A 403 -16.72 -10.89 -7.89
C SER A 403 -15.87 -9.73 -8.41
N LEU A 404 -15.55 -8.79 -7.53
CA LEU A 404 -14.69 -7.67 -7.90
C LEU A 404 -13.28 -8.14 -8.24
N PRO A 405 -12.66 -7.54 -9.28
CA PRO A 405 -11.22 -7.69 -9.49
C PRO A 405 -10.44 -7.27 -8.24
N HIS A 406 -9.41 -8.02 -7.90
CA HIS A 406 -8.54 -7.73 -6.78
C HIS A 406 -7.12 -7.41 -7.28
N PRO A 407 -6.83 -6.15 -7.65
CA PRO A 407 -5.54 -5.78 -8.23
C PRO A 407 -4.39 -5.86 -7.23
N LYS A 408 -3.15 -5.98 -7.74
CA LYS A 408 -1.92 -6.17 -6.93
C LYS A 408 -1.74 -5.20 -5.78
N ARG A 409 -2.09 -3.93 -5.98
CA ARG A 409 -2.04 -2.91 -4.92
C ARG A 409 -2.88 -3.29 -3.69
N LEU A 410 -3.98 -4.03 -3.86
CA LEU A 410 -4.85 -4.44 -2.74
C LEU A 410 -4.36 -5.69 -2.02
N TYR A 411 -3.67 -6.62 -2.71
CA TYR A 411 -3.16 -7.86 -2.10
C TYR A 411 -1.69 -7.81 -1.68
N ASN A 412 -0.91 -6.85 -2.17
CA ASN A 412 0.41 -6.49 -1.63
C ASN A 412 0.32 -5.09 -0.99
N SER A 413 -0.66 -4.92 -0.10
CA SER A 413 -0.93 -3.65 0.59
C SER A 413 0.07 -3.44 1.72
N THR A 414 0.62 -2.23 1.83
CA THR A 414 1.62 -1.87 2.84
C THR A 414 1.37 -0.49 3.44
N LEU A 415 1.86 -0.28 4.67
CA LEU A 415 1.88 1.04 5.33
C LEU A 415 2.82 2.03 4.62
N TYR A 416 3.77 1.53 3.81
CA TYR A 416 4.78 2.32 3.13
C TYR A 416 4.53 2.26 1.62
N PRO A 417 3.61 3.06 1.05
CA PRO A 417 3.06 2.78 -0.27
C PRO A 417 4.12 2.58 -1.35
N GLY A 418 4.26 1.31 -1.72
CA GLY A 418 4.85 0.83 -2.96
C GLY A 418 3.74 0.39 -3.91
N GLY A 419 4.07 0.17 -5.17
CA GLY A 419 3.05 -0.11 -6.16
C GLY A 419 3.61 -0.46 -7.52
N GLU A 420 2.71 -0.79 -8.42
CA GLU A 420 3.05 -0.88 -9.83
C GLU A 420 1.98 -0.25 -10.72
N ILE A 421 2.42 0.29 -11.85
CA ILE A 421 1.57 0.61 -12.99
C ILE A 421 1.98 -0.34 -14.12
N THR A 422 1.09 -1.28 -14.45
CA THR A 422 1.30 -2.24 -15.52
C THR A 422 1.27 -1.54 -16.88
N VAL A 423 2.20 -1.93 -17.75
CA VAL A 423 2.37 -1.44 -19.14
C VAL A 423 1.29 -1.96 -20.08
#